data_AF-A0A1C3CTL7-F1
#
_entry.id   AF-A0A1C3CTL7-F1
#
_cell.length_a   1.000
_cell.length_b   1.000
_cell.length_c   1.000
_cell.angle_alpha   90.00
_cell.angle_beta   90.00
_cell.angle_gamma   90.00
#
_symmetry.space_group_name_H-M   'P 1'
#
loop_
_entity.id
_entity.type
_entity.pdbx_description
1 polymer ?
#
loop_
_entity_poly.entity_id
_entity_poly.type
_entity_poly.pdbx_seq_one_letter_code
_entity_poly.pdbx_strand_id
1 'polypeptide(L)'
;MHAPEKVKARLYACGKFGDQHMLIDKQYLLFARVTYEGVNYWGKNIREEHNAKGCDDQIKSIDLKVKWPDMTPSSEGFRLDSENKNDITIALTQRSVWKDEWGNKDFFNYMELLKRHLRKGMFSSGKEVSEEWMHATKTFNSDLKLYEIELESDDSVAKKVYWQEVKGKEVSLVIECLYFKSGSTHCEFNTHQPNYGFNTSDIEIFFHSELLPYWQQLNQDAVQLILLRLRKN
;
A
#
# COMPACT_ATOMS: atom_id res chain seq x y z
N MET A 1 -20.46 -26.08 25.00
CA MET A 1 -19.09 -26.35 24.51
C MET A 1 -18.98 -25.76 23.10
N HIS A 2 -18.29 -24.62 22.95
CA HIS A 2 -18.11 -23.99 21.64
C HIS A 2 -16.95 -24.67 20.90
N ALA A 3 -17.21 -25.21 19.71
CA ALA A 3 -16.20 -25.87 18.89
C ALA A 3 -15.00 -24.90 18.64
N PRO A 4 -13.76 -25.30 18.96
CA PRO A 4 -12.56 -24.46 18.82
C PRO A 4 -12.38 -23.86 17.42
N GLU A 5 -12.83 -24.57 16.38
CA GLU A 5 -12.79 -24.11 14.99
C GLU A 5 -13.74 -22.93 14.73
N LYS A 6 -14.94 -22.90 15.34
CA LYS A 6 -15.87 -21.78 15.21
C LYS A 6 -15.37 -20.53 15.95
N VAL A 7 -14.57 -20.70 17.00
CA VAL A 7 -13.90 -19.59 17.70
C VAL A 7 -12.76 -19.02 16.86
N LYS A 8 -11.97 -19.87 16.20
CA LYS A 8 -10.92 -19.43 15.26
C LYS A 8 -11.48 -18.65 14.07
N ALA A 9 -12.59 -19.08 13.46
CA ALA A 9 -13.23 -18.37 12.34
C ALA A 9 -13.78 -16.98 12.71
N ARG A 10 -14.08 -16.74 14.00
CA ARG A 10 -14.52 -15.42 14.49
C ARG A 10 -13.37 -14.42 14.63
N LEU A 11 -12.17 -14.90 14.98
CA LEU A 11 -11.01 -14.05 15.27
C LEU A 11 -10.12 -13.83 14.05
N TYR A 12 -10.11 -14.76 13.09
CA TYR A 12 -9.26 -14.69 11.92
C TYR A 12 -10.07 -14.58 10.63
N ALA A 13 -9.51 -13.89 9.63
CA ALA A 13 -9.84 -14.03 8.23
C ALA A 13 -8.84 -14.99 7.58
N CYS A 14 -9.20 -15.59 6.45
CA CYS A 14 -8.32 -16.49 5.73
C CYS A 14 -8.50 -16.36 4.21
N GLY A 15 -7.63 -17.00 3.44
CA GLY A 15 -7.68 -17.04 1.98
C GLY A 15 -6.32 -17.41 1.41
N LYS A 16 -6.23 -17.60 0.10
CA LYS A 16 -4.96 -17.75 -0.60
C LYS A 16 -4.47 -16.40 -1.09
N PHE A 17 -3.19 -16.15 -1.02
CA PHE A 17 -2.57 -14.99 -1.63
C PHE A 17 -1.33 -15.49 -2.38
N GLY A 18 -1.43 -15.46 -3.71
CA GLY A 18 -0.61 -16.28 -4.58
C GLY A 18 -0.79 -17.77 -4.28
N ASP A 19 0.31 -18.42 -3.92
CA ASP A 19 0.35 -19.85 -3.56
C ASP A 19 0.26 -20.10 -2.05
N GLN A 20 0.19 -19.05 -1.23
CA GLN A 20 0.23 -19.17 0.24
C GLN A 20 -1.18 -19.09 0.83
N HIS A 21 -1.51 -20.02 1.72
CA HIS A 21 -2.67 -19.86 2.60
C HIS A 21 -2.35 -18.88 3.71
N MET A 22 -3.22 -17.90 3.89
CA MET A 22 -3.09 -16.88 4.91
C MET A 22 -4.14 -17.06 5.99
N LEU A 23 -3.73 -16.79 7.23
CA LEU A 23 -4.62 -16.65 8.38
C LEU A 23 -4.30 -15.35 9.10
N ILE A 24 -5.19 -14.37 9.01
CA ILE A 24 -4.94 -12.98 9.42
C ILE A 24 -5.84 -12.63 10.58
N ASP A 25 -5.27 -12.08 11.65
CA ASP A 25 -6.04 -11.62 12.80
C ASP A 25 -6.91 -10.42 12.41
N LYS A 26 -8.22 -10.53 12.61
CA LYS A 26 -9.20 -9.50 12.23
C LYS A 26 -9.00 -8.18 12.96
N GLN A 27 -8.29 -8.16 14.09
CA GLN A 27 -7.95 -6.92 14.78
C GLN A 27 -7.07 -6.01 13.92
N TYR A 28 -6.21 -6.61 13.09
CA TYR A 28 -5.37 -5.86 12.16
C TYR A 28 -6.15 -5.40 10.92
N LEU A 29 -7.27 -6.02 10.56
CA LEU A 29 -7.94 -5.75 9.30
C LEU A 29 -8.78 -4.47 9.35
N LEU A 30 -8.61 -3.62 8.35
CA LEU A 30 -9.57 -2.55 8.04
C LEU A 30 -10.93 -3.19 7.73
N PHE A 31 -12.00 -2.67 8.34
CA PHE A 31 -13.35 -3.25 8.28
C PHE A 31 -13.45 -4.74 8.70
N ALA A 32 -12.46 -5.27 9.44
CA ALA A 32 -12.40 -6.65 9.92
C ALA A 32 -12.50 -7.73 8.81
N ARG A 33 -12.10 -7.41 7.57
CA ARG A 33 -12.18 -8.32 6.41
C ARG A 33 -11.04 -8.12 5.43
N VAL A 34 -10.72 -9.19 4.68
CA VAL A 34 -9.93 -9.12 3.45
C VAL A 34 -10.84 -8.86 2.25
N THR A 35 -10.28 -8.52 1.09
CA THR A 35 -11.03 -8.55 -0.16
C THR A 35 -10.64 -9.79 -0.96
N TYR A 36 -11.61 -10.43 -1.60
CA TYR A 36 -11.40 -11.62 -2.44
C TYR A 36 -11.55 -11.28 -3.91
N GLU A 37 -10.84 -12.00 -4.76
CA GLU A 37 -11.03 -11.95 -6.21
C GLU A 37 -12.45 -12.39 -6.60
N GLY A 38 -13.02 -11.70 -7.59
CA GLY A 38 -14.35 -12.00 -8.12
C GLY A 38 -15.53 -11.49 -7.28
N VAL A 39 -15.29 -10.80 -6.16
CA VAL A 39 -16.35 -10.16 -5.35
C VAL A 39 -16.47 -8.68 -5.73
N ASN A 40 -17.70 -8.23 -5.99
CA ASN A 40 -17.97 -6.83 -6.26
C ASN A 40 -18.22 -6.07 -4.94
N TYR A 41 -17.15 -5.53 -4.34
CA TYR A 41 -17.22 -4.74 -3.10
C TYR A 41 -17.93 -3.38 -3.22
N TRP A 42 -18.38 -3.02 -4.42
CA TRP A 42 -19.20 -1.83 -4.71
C TRP A 42 -20.64 -2.19 -5.12
N GLY A 43 -20.99 -3.47 -5.10
CA GLY A 43 -22.30 -4.00 -5.47
C GLY A 43 -23.32 -3.97 -4.33
N LYS A 44 -24.54 -4.45 -4.61
CA LYS A 44 -25.61 -4.55 -3.59
C LYS A 44 -25.49 -5.80 -2.71
N ASN A 45 -24.87 -6.87 -3.20
CA ASN A 45 -24.86 -8.19 -2.55
C ASN A 45 -23.50 -8.53 -1.88
N ILE A 46 -22.71 -7.51 -1.52
CA ILE A 46 -21.33 -7.66 -1.02
C ILE A 46 -21.23 -8.69 0.11
N ARG A 47 -22.18 -8.67 1.05
CA ARG A 47 -22.16 -9.56 2.21
C ARG A 47 -22.34 -11.01 1.81
N GLU A 48 -23.22 -11.30 0.86
CA GLU A 48 -23.47 -12.67 0.38
C GLU A 48 -22.27 -13.18 -0.42
N GLU A 49 -21.79 -12.38 -1.37
CA GLU A 49 -20.63 -12.71 -2.20
C GLU A 49 -19.37 -12.93 -1.36
N HIS A 50 -19.12 -12.07 -0.36
CA HIS A 50 -17.97 -12.20 0.54
C HIS A 50 -18.10 -13.43 1.45
N ASN A 51 -19.28 -13.68 2.02
CA ASN A 51 -19.45 -14.83 2.93
C ASN A 51 -19.44 -16.18 2.20
N ALA A 52 -19.62 -16.19 0.88
CA ALA A 52 -19.45 -17.38 0.05
C ALA A 52 -17.96 -17.76 -0.14
N LYS A 53 -17.03 -16.85 0.20
CA LYS A 53 -15.59 -17.06 0.08
C LYS A 53 -15.02 -17.74 1.33
N GLY A 54 -13.98 -18.55 1.13
CA GLY A 54 -13.30 -19.29 2.18
C GLY A 54 -11.77 -19.25 2.06
N CYS A 55 -11.12 -20.07 2.88
CA CYS A 55 -9.65 -20.07 2.98
C CYS A 55 -8.93 -20.54 1.71
N ASP A 56 -9.66 -21.16 0.77
CA ASP A 56 -9.12 -21.61 -0.51
C ASP A 56 -9.33 -20.64 -1.67
N ASP A 57 -10.08 -19.55 -1.45
CA ASP A 57 -10.29 -18.49 -2.44
C ASP A 57 -9.13 -17.49 -2.45
N GLN A 58 -8.84 -16.93 -3.63
CA GLN A 58 -7.82 -15.90 -3.80
C GLN A 58 -8.24 -14.58 -3.16
N ILE A 59 -7.37 -14.05 -2.31
CA ILE A 59 -7.41 -12.71 -1.74
C ILE A 59 -6.91 -11.74 -2.81
N LYS A 60 -7.67 -10.68 -3.04
CA LYS A 60 -7.28 -9.58 -3.91
C LYS A 60 -6.44 -8.55 -3.14
N SER A 61 -6.87 -8.15 -1.96
CA SER A 61 -6.14 -7.19 -1.12
C SER A 61 -6.37 -7.40 0.37
N ILE A 62 -5.40 -6.94 1.15
CA ILE A 62 -5.40 -6.97 2.62
C ILE A 62 -5.01 -5.59 3.11
N ASP A 63 -5.92 -4.92 3.82
CA ASP A 63 -5.67 -3.61 4.40
C ASP A 63 -5.48 -3.76 5.91
N LEU A 64 -4.27 -3.49 6.39
CA LEU A 64 -3.87 -3.61 7.79
C LEU A 64 -3.80 -2.24 8.45
N LYS A 65 -4.46 -2.08 9.60
CA LYS A 65 -4.41 -0.88 10.44
C LYS A 65 -3.51 -1.11 11.65
N VAL A 66 -2.46 -0.30 11.78
CA VAL A 66 -1.44 -0.50 12.82
C VAL A 66 -0.95 0.80 13.43
N LYS A 67 -0.39 0.69 14.63
CA LYS A 67 0.36 1.76 15.29
C LYS A 67 1.85 1.52 15.08
N TRP A 68 2.51 2.43 14.39
CA TRP A 68 3.96 2.40 14.19
C TRP A 68 4.67 3.13 15.36
N PRO A 69 5.85 2.68 15.85
CA PRO A 69 6.69 1.58 15.35
C PRO A 69 6.36 0.20 15.91
N ASP A 70 5.50 0.09 16.93
CA ASP A 70 5.26 -1.19 17.62
C ASP A 70 4.55 -2.26 16.77
N MET A 71 3.95 -1.85 15.64
CA MET A 71 3.17 -2.70 14.74
C MET A 71 2.05 -3.49 15.44
N THR A 72 1.45 -2.85 16.44
CA THR A 72 0.25 -3.34 17.14
C THR A 72 -1.01 -2.91 16.40
N PRO A 73 -2.14 -3.62 16.55
CA PRO A 73 -3.40 -3.23 15.91
C PRO A 73 -3.80 -1.79 16.28
N SER A 74 -4.13 -0.98 15.27
CA SER A 74 -4.82 0.30 15.48
C SER A 74 -6.35 0.07 15.45
N SER A 75 -7.08 0.92 16.17
CA SER A 75 -8.55 0.95 16.08
C SER A 75 -9.00 1.39 14.69
N GLU A 76 -8.30 2.34 14.08
CA GLU A 76 -8.76 3.03 12.86
C GLU A 76 -7.79 2.91 11.67
N GLY A 77 -6.49 2.82 11.94
CA GLY A 77 -5.45 2.99 10.91
C GLY A 77 -5.28 4.45 10.53
N PHE A 78 -4.67 4.70 9.37
CA PHE A 78 -4.48 6.07 8.88
C PHE A 78 -5.82 6.80 8.69
N ARG A 79 -5.89 8.03 9.20
CA ARG A 79 -6.98 8.97 8.92
C ARG A 79 -6.41 10.37 8.72
N LEU A 80 -6.86 11.05 7.67
CA LEU A 80 -6.34 12.36 7.25
C LEU A 80 -6.27 13.40 8.39
N ASP A 81 -7.31 13.49 9.20
CA ASP A 81 -7.43 14.48 10.27
C ASP A 81 -7.11 13.91 11.67
N SER A 82 -6.40 12.77 11.73
CA SER A 82 -6.01 12.16 13.00
C SER A 82 -4.94 12.98 13.72
N GLU A 83 -5.09 13.12 15.04
CA GLU A 83 -4.01 13.57 15.93
C GLU A 83 -2.98 12.45 16.19
N ASN A 84 -3.39 11.19 16.07
CA ASN A 84 -2.51 10.03 16.22
C ASN A 84 -1.72 9.81 14.93
N LYS A 85 -0.62 10.55 14.76
CA LYS A 85 0.21 10.50 13.55
C LYS A 85 0.90 9.16 13.28
N ASN A 86 0.97 8.32 14.32
CA ASN A 86 1.56 6.98 14.29
C ASN A 86 0.61 5.90 13.79
N ASP A 87 -0.68 6.22 13.62
CA ASP A 87 -1.64 5.27 13.05
C ASP A 87 -1.48 5.28 11.53
N ILE A 88 -1.06 4.14 10.99
CA ILE A 88 -0.83 3.93 9.56
C ILE A 88 -1.73 2.82 9.03
N THR A 89 -1.95 2.85 7.72
CA THR A 89 -2.60 1.74 6.99
C THR A 89 -1.62 1.14 6.01
N ILE A 90 -1.45 -0.17 6.03
CA ILE A 90 -0.62 -0.93 5.10
C ILE A 90 -1.56 -1.77 4.24
N ALA A 91 -1.66 -1.47 2.96
CA ALA A 91 -2.36 -2.31 2.00
C ALA A 91 -1.36 -3.25 1.32
N LEU A 92 -1.72 -4.52 1.22
CA LEU A 92 -1.05 -5.51 0.39
C LEU A 92 -2.02 -5.93 -0.70
N THR A 93 -1.74 -5.58 -1.96
CA THR A 93 -2.59 -5.93 -3.09
C THR A 93 -1.91 -6.95 -3.98
N GLN A 94 -2.68 -7.99 -4.33
CA GLN A 94 -2.27 -9.00 -5.29
C GLN A 94 -2.33 -8.41 -6.70
N ARG A 95 -1.23 -8.50 -7.42
CA ARG A 95 -1.19 -8.22 -8.85
C ARG A 95 -1.53 -9.48 -9.63
N SER A 96 -1.79 -9.31 -10.93
CA SER A 96 -1.93 -10.42 -11.85
C SER A 96 -0.70 -11.33 -11.82
N VAL A 97 -0.91 -12.61 -12.16
CA VAL A 97 0.16 -13.60 -12.30
C VAL A 97 1.29 -13.02 -13.13
N TRP A 98 2.50 -13.01 -12.56
CA TRP A 98 3.66 -12.48 -13.27
C TRP A 98 3.91 -13.31 -14.52
N LYS A 99 4.14 -12.64 -15.63
CA LYS A 99 4.54 -13.30 -16.88
C LYS A 99 6.02 -13.08 -17.08
N ASP A 100 6.74 -14.14 -17.48
CA ASP A 100 8.19 -14.07 -17.73
C ASP A 100 8.56 -12.97 -18.76
N GLU A 101 7.64 -12.65 -19.68
CA GLU A 101 7.78 -11.57 -20.66
C GLU A 101 7.87 -10.17 -20.02
N TRP A 102 7.44 -9.99 -18.77
CA TRP A 102 7.57 -8.74 -18.00
C TRP A 102 8.94 -8.60 -17.33
N GLY A 103 9.81 -9.60 -17.47
CA GLY A 103 11.18 -9.59 -16.97
C GLY A 103 11.31 -10.14 -15.56
N ASN A 104 12.23 -9.57 -14.78
CA ASN A 104 12.52 -10.06 -13.45
C ASN A 104 11.42 -9.68 -12.46
N LYS A 105 10.73 -10.70 -11.91
CA LYS A 105 9.72 -10.56 -10.86
C LYS A 105 10.17 -9.81 -9.60
N ASP A 106 11.48 -9.67 -9.37
CA ASP A 106 12.05 -8.96 -8.21
C ASP A 106 11.97 -7.44 -8.34
N PHE A 107 11.58 -6.93 -9.51
CA PHE A 107 11.49 -5.51 -9.77
C PHE A 107 10.23 -5.16 -10.54
N PHE A 108 9.58 -4.08 -10.13
CA PHE A 108 8.53 -3.46 -10.89
C PHE A 108 8.88 -1.99 -11.13
N ASN A 109 8.72 -1.56 -12.38
CA ASN A 109 8.97 -0.19 -12.76
C ASN A 109 7.75 0.68 -12.42
N TYR A 110 7.92 1.58 -11.45
CA TYR A 110 6.88 2.53 -11.06
C TYR A 110 6.87 3.82 -11.88
N MET A 111 7.54 3.87 -13.04
CA MET A 111 7.57 5.07 -13.90
C MET A 111 6.17 5.58 -14.25
N GLU A 112 5.24 4.71 -14.63
CA GLU A 112 3.86 5.11 -14.97
C GLU A 112 3.09 5.63 -13.75
N LEU A 113 3.35 5.05 -12.57
CA LEU A 113 2.79 5.55 -11.33
C LEU A 113 3.36 6.94 -10.97
N LEU A 114 4.67 7.12 -11.13
CA LEU A 114 5.36 8.38 -10.92
C LEU A 114 4.79 9.47 -11.84
N LYS A 115 4.68 9.19 -13.15
CA LYS A 115 4.06 10.11 -14.11
C LYS A 115 2.63 10.49 -13.70
N ARG A 116 1.86 9.54 -13.19
CA ARG A 116 0.49 9.79 -12.67
C ARG A 116 0.51 10.72 -11.47
N HIS A 117 1.33 10.48 -10.45
CA HIS A 117 1.40 11.36 -9.27
C HIS A 117 1.96 12.75 -9.62
N LEU A 118 2.80 12.84 -10.65
CA LEU A 118 3.35 14.12 -11.10
C LEU A 118 2.37 15.00 -11.89
N ARG A 119 1.19 14.48 -12.26
CA ARG A 119 0.13 15.28 -12.90
C ARG A 119 -0.35 16.37 -11.94
N LYS A 120 -0.61 17.56 -12.48
CA LYS A 120 -1.20 18.67 -11.70
C LYS A 120 -2.57 18.29 -11.13
N GLY A 121 -2.93 18.92 -10.01
CA GLY A 121 -4.17 18.70 -9.29
C GLY A 121 -4.10 17.56 -8.27
N MET A 122 -4.97 17.64 -7.26
CA MET A 122 -5.03 16.69 -6.14
C MET A 122 -5.27 15.25 -6.59
N PHE A 123 -6.15 15.04 -7.57
CA PHE A 123 -6.54 13.71 -8.07
C PHE A 123 -5.81 13.29 -9.35
N SER A 124 -4.63 13.87 -9.62
CA SER A 124 -3.84 13.56 -10.81
C SER A 124 -4.62 13.70 -12.14
N SER A 125 -5.57 14.64 -12.18
CA SER A 125 -6.44 14.92 -13.34
C SER A 125 -5.78 15.83 -14.38
N GLY A 126 -4.58 16.34 -14.09
CA GLY A 126 -3.80 17.17 -14.98
C GLY A 126 -3.26 16.41 -16.20
N LYS A 127 -2.60 17.16 -17.09
CA LYS A 127 -1.95 16.60 -18.27
C LYS A 127 -0.81 15.67 -17.85
N GLU A 128 -0.56 14.68 -18.70
CA GLU A 128 0.59 13.79 -18.60
C GLU A 128 1.91 14.58 -18.62
N VAL A 129 2.88 14.13 -17.83
CA VAL A 129 4.20 14.73 -17.73
C VAL A 129 5.19 13.97 -18.60
N SER A 130 6.12 14.67 -19.25
CA SER A 130 7.17 14.05 -20.06
C SER A 130 8.39 13.71 -19.21
N GLU A 131 9.16 12.70 -19.63
CA GLU A 131 10.39 12.29 -18.93
C GLU A 131 11.48 13.37 -19.00
N GLU A 132 11.54 14.15 -20.09
CA GLU A 132 12.47 15.28 -20.21
C GLU A 132 12.17 16.35 -19.17
N TRP A 133 10.89 16.66 -18.95
CA TRP A 133 10.48 17.61 -17.91
C TRP A 133 10.83 17.10 -16.52
N MET A 134 10.58 15.81 -16.25
CA MET A 134 10.92 15.16 -14.98
C MET A 134 12.43 15.23 -14.73
N HIS A 135 13.25 14.89 -15.72
CA HIS A 135 14.71 14.94 -15.61
C HIS A 135 15.23 16.36 -15.39
N ALA A 136 14.63 17.35 -16.03
CA ALA A 136 15.03 18.75 -15.88
C ALA A 136 14.60 19.37 -14.54
N THR A 137 13.54 18.84 -13.91
CA THR A 137 12.91 19.44 -12.73
C THR A 137 13.25 18.73 -11.43
N LYS A 138 13.57 17.43 -11.48
CA LYS A 138 13.87 16.63 -10.27
C LYS A 138 15.05 17.21 -9.51
N THR A 139 14.94 17.23 -8.19
CA THR A 139 16.05 17.49 -7.28
C THR A 139 16.34 16.24 -6.46
N PHE A 140 17.57 16.09 -5.96
CA PHE A 140 17.92 14.97 -5.08
C PHE A 140 17.91 15.43 -3.63
N ASN A 141 17.10 14.77 -2.81
CA ASN A 141 17.04 14.96 -1.38
C ASN A 141 18.01 13.98 -0.69
N SER A 142 19.11 14.51 -0.15
CA SER A 142 20.16 13.70 0.48
C SER A 142 19.71 13.01 1.77
N ASP A 143 18.80 13.62 2.52
CA ASP A 143 18.35 13.12 3.82
C ASP A 143 17.45 11.91 3.64
N LEU A 144 16.54 11.98 2.66
CA LEU A 144 15.65 10.89 2.32
C LEU A 144 16.29 9.88 1.36
N LYS A 145 17.37 10.26 0.66
CA LYS A 145 17.99 9.51 -0.44
C LYS A 145 17.02 9.21 -1.59
N LEU A 146 16.19 10.20 -1.91
CA LEU A 146 15.15 10.13 -2.95
C LEU A 146 15.29 11.34 -3.88
N TYR A 147 14.86 11.17 -5.13
CA TYR A 147 14.55 12.31 -5.97
C TYR A 147 13.20 12.89 -5.56
N GLU A 148 13.00 14.19 -5.77
CA GLU A 148 11.75 14.87 -5.45
C GLU A 148 11.37 15.93 -6.49
N ILE A 149 10.06 16.16 -6.63
CA ILE A 149 9.48 17.33 -7.30
C ILE A 149 8.34 17.85 -6.42
N GLU A 150 8.36 19.16 -6.17
CA GLU A 150 7.23 19.88 -5.59
C GLU A 150 6.35 20.44 -6.71
N LEU A 151 5.04 20.26 -6.58
CA LEU A 151 4.05 20.68 -7.54
C LEU A 151 3.19 21.76 -6.91
N GLU A 152 3.19 22.94 -7.54
CA GLU A 152 2.19 23.95 -7.28
C GLU A 152 0.81 23.37 -7.60
N SER A 153 -0.05 23.34 -6.59
CA SER A 153 -1.44 22.93 -6.72
C SER A 153 -2.34 24.11 -6.37
N ASP A 154 -3.50 24.18 -7.02
CA ASP A 154 -4.50 25.23 -6.78
C ASP A 154 -4.78 25.34 -5.29
N ASP A 155 -5.06 26.57 -4.84
CA ASP A 155 -4.99 27.16 -3.49
C ASP A 155 -5.25 26.31 -2.22
N SER A 156 -5.63 25.04 -2.24
CA SER A 156 -6.03 24.27 -1.05
C SER A 156 -5.07 23.16 -0.61
N VAL A 157 -4.19 22.66 -1.49
CA VAL A 157 -3.30 21.52 -1.21
C VAL A 157 -1.94 21.75 -1.87
N ALA A 158 -0.83 21.54 -1.18
CA ALA A 158 0.48 21.43 -1.81
C ALA A 158 0.82 19.95 -2.02
N LYS A 159 1.51 19.61 -3.12
CA LYS A 159 1.87 18.23 -3.43
C LYS A 159 3.37 18.09 -3.64
N LYS A 160 3.96 17.06 -3.05
CA LYS A 160 5.36 16.70 -3.27
C LYS A 160 5.48 15.21 -3.54
N VAL A 161 6.20 14.86 -4.60
CA VAL A 161 6.38 13.47 -5.03
C VAL A 161 7.84 13.11 -4.93
N TYR A 162 8.13 11.97 -4.31
CA TYR A 162 9.47 11.43 -4.09
C TYR A 162 9.60 10.06 -4.77
N TRP A 163 10.78 9.70 -5.26
CA TRP A 163 11.01 8.38 -5.83
C TRP A 163 12.48 7.93 -5.76
N GLN A 164 12.70 6.63 -5.90
CA GLN A 164 14.04 6.04 -5.98
C GLN A 164 14.28 5.46 -7.38
N GLU A 165 15.37 5.88 -8.01
CA GLU A 165 15.86 5.29 -9.28
C GLU A 165 16.92 4.22 -8.99
N VAL A 166 16.80 3.06 -9.63
CA VAL A 166 17.78 1.97 -9.57
C VAL A 166 18.51 1.88 -10.91
N LYS A 167 19.85 1.96 -10.85
CA LYS A 167 20.70 1.93 -12.04
C LYS A 167 20.42 0.67 -12.89
N GLY A 168 20.04 0.89 -14.15
CA GLY A 168 19.73 -0.18 -15.10
C GLY A 168 18.36 -0.85 -14.93
N LYS A 169 17.50 -0.37 -14.01
CA LYS A 169 16.14 -0.89 -13.81
C LYS A 169 15.03 0.17 -13.91
N GLU A 170 15.31 1.45 -13.65
CA GLU A 170 14.35 2.58 -13.53
C GLU A 170 13.75 2.77 -12.13
N VAL A 171 12.50 3.21 -12.00
CA VAL A 171 11.89 3.69 -10.76
C VAL A 171 11.42 2.51 -9.90
N SER A 172 11.92 2.40 -8.68
CA SER A 172 11.69 1.25 -7.78
C SER A 172 10.60 1.47 -6.73
N LEU A 173 10.33 2.72 -6.37
CA LEU A 173 9.28 3.13 -5.44
C LEU A 173 8.88 4.58 -5.70
N VAL A 174 7.67 4.94 -5.29
CA VAL A 174 7.15 6.30 -5.35
C VAL A 174 6.46 6.63 -4.04
N ILE A 175 6.63 7.86 -3.55
CA ILE A 175 5.93 8.40 -2.39
C ILE A 175 5.28 9.71 -2.81
N GLU A 176 3.96 9.79 -2.80
CA GLU A 176 3.24 11.05 -2.97
C GLU A 176 2.85 11.58 -1.58
N CYS A 177 3.11 12.85 -1.30
CA CYS A 177 2.65 13.53 -0.11
C CYS A 177 1.81 14.76 -0.48
N LEU A 178 0.64 14.86 0.14
CA LEU A 178 -0.29 15.98 0.06
C LEU A 178 -0.27 16.73 1.40
N TYR A 179 -0.17 18.06 1.32
CA TYR A 179 -0.15 18.97 2.45
C TYR A 179 -1.35 19.92 2.35
N PHE A 180 -2.31 19.77 3.25
CA PHE A 180 -3.55 20.53 3.21
C PHE A 180 -3.41 21.83 4.02
N LYS A 181 -4.15 22.87 3.63
CA LYS A 181 -4.19 24.13 4.40
C LYS A 181 -4.65 23.98 5.86
N SER A 182 -5.38 22.91 6.18
CA SER A 182 -5.77 22.57 7.55
C SER A 182 -4.59 22.16 8.43
N GLY A 183 -3.41 21.91 7.85
CA GLY A 183 -2.27 21.27 8.50
C GLY A 183 -2.31 19.74 8.44
N SER A 184 -3.40 19.15 7.94
CA SER A 184 -3.48 17.71 7.68
C SER A 184 -2.50 17.33 6.57
N THR A 185 -1.94 16.12 6.67
CA THR A 185 -0.99 15.59 5.69
C THR A 185 -1.35 14.15 5.35
N HIS A 186 -1.10 13.77 4.10
CA HIS A 186 -1.36 12.43 3.61
C HIS A 186 -0.21 12.02 2.70
N CYS A 187 0.50 10.97 3.07
CA CYS A 187 1.50 10.35 2.22
C CYS A 187 1.05 8.94 1.83
N GLU A 188 1.24 8.62 0.56
CA GLU A 188 1.04 7.31 -0.04
C GLU A 188 2.39 6.80 -0.55
N PHE A 189 2.93 5.77 0.12
CA PHE A 189 4.15 5.08 -0.30
C PHE A 189 3.77 3.85 -1.10
N ASN A 190 4.40 3.66 -2.26
CA ASN A 190 4.16 2.54 -3.17
C ASN A 190 5.48 1.79 -3.42
N THR A 191 5.50 0.49 -3.14
CA THR A 191 6.62 -0.37 -3.51
C THR A 191 6.22 -1.78 -3.88
N HIS A 192 7.11 -2.45 -4.57
CA HIS A 192 6.93 -3.80 -5.06
C HIS A 192 7.41 -4.83 -4.04
N GLN A 193 6.64 -5.90 -3.87
CA GLN A 193 7.01 -7.06 -3.09
C GLN A 193 6.98 -8.32 -3.97
N PRO A 194 8.13 -8.98 -4.18
CA PRO A 194 8.22 -10.12 -5.10
C PRO A 194 7.88 -11.48 -4.47
N ASN A 195 7.75 -11.55 -3.14
CA ASN A 195 7.85 -12.80 -2.39
C ASN A 195 6.50 -13.37 -1.89
N TYR A 196 5.45 -13.32 -2.70
CA TYR A 196 4.14 -13.93 -2.40
C TYR A 196 3.68 -14.94 -3.49
N GLY A 197 4.58 -15.83 -3.90
CA GLY A 197 4.26 -16.94 -4.80
C GLY A 197 4.38 -16.61 -6.29
N PHE A 198 3.41 -17.04 -7.09
CA PHE A 198 3.35 -16.78 -8.54
C PHE A 198 2.89 -15.35 -8.90
N ASN A 199 2.30 -14.66 -7.92
CA ASN A 199 1.82 -13.29 -8.10
C ASN A 199 2.85 -12.32 -7.53
N THR A 200 3.05 -11.21 -8.22
CA THR A 200 3.69 -10.06 -7.61
C THR A 200 2.67 -9.31 -6.76
N SER A 201 3.15 -8.47 -5.86
CA SER A 201 2.27 -7.68 -5.01
C SER A 201 2.82 -6.28 -4.87
N ASP A 202 1.92 -5.33 -4.68
CA ASP A 202 2.29 -4.01 -4.20
C ASP A 202 1.98 -3.91 -2.72
N ILE A 203 2.88 -3.20 -2.03
CA ILE A 203 2.58 -2.61 -0.73
C ILE A 203 2.31 -1.13 -0.97
N GLU A 204 1.16 -0.70 -0.45
CA GLU A 204 0.86 0.71 -0.25
C GLU A 204 0.89 1.00 1.25
N ILE A 205 1.55 2.09 1.66
CA ILE A 205 1.53 2.54 3.05
C ILE A 205 0.98 3.97 3.08
N PHE A 206 -0.10 4.15 3.83
CA PHE A 206 -0.71 5.44 4.09
C PHE A 206 -0.29 5.95 5.46
N PHE A 207 0.31 7.13 5.51
CA PHE A 207 0.87 7.71 6.73
C PHE A 207 0.89 9.24 6.66
N HIS A 208 1.15 9.90 7.79
CA HIS A 208 1.32 11.35 7.87
C HIS A 208 2.76 11.76 7.54
N SER A 209 2.96 12.93 6.95
CA SER A 209 4.27 13.41 6.48
C SER A 209 5.39 13.42 7.53
N GLU A 210 5.00 13.50 8.81
CA GLU A 210 5.87 13.44 9.98
C GLU A 210 6.67 12.14 10.06
N LEU A 211 6.16 11.05 9.45
CA LEU A 211 6.87 9.77 9.39
C LEU A 211 7.71 9.60 8.11
N LEU A 212 7.67 10.55 7.16
CA LEU A 212 8.44 10.48 5.90
C LEU A 212 9.95 10.28 6.12
N PRO A 213 10.62 10.94 7.10
CA PRO A 213 12.03 10.68 7.37
C PRO A 213 12.35 9.22 7.72
N TYR A 214 11.34 8.45 8.15
CA TYR A 214 11.45 7.05 8.52
C TYR A 214 10.90 6.08 7.46
N TRP A 215 10.67 6.53 6.22
CA TRP A 215 10.06 5.72 5.15
C TRP A 215 10.75 4.36 4.95
N GLN A 216 12.08 4.30 5.09
CA GLN A 216 12.84 3.05 4.95
C GLN A 216 12.46 2.05 6.04
N GLN A 217 12.36 2.53 7.28
CA GLN A 217 11.98 1.72 8.43
C GLN A 217 10.50 1.31 8.36
N LEU A 218 9.61 2.25 7.97
CA LEU A 218 8.20 1.96 7.72
C LEU A 218 8.03 0.81 6.73
N ASN A 219 8.74 0.84 5.60
CA ASN A 219 8.70 -0.24 4.61
C ASN A 219 9.24 -1.57 5.18
N GLN A 220 10.37 -1.53 5.89
CA GLN A 220 10.96 -2.74 6.49
C GLN A 220 10.02 -3.38 7.50
N ASP A 221 9.44 -2.59 8.41
CA ASP A 221 8.53 -3.08 9.43
C ASP A 221 7.21 -3.57 8.83
N ALA A 222 6.71 -2.90 7.79
CA ALA A 222 5.51 -3.34 7.06
C ALA A 222 5.74 -4.71 6.42
N VAL A 223 6.86 -4.89 5.73
CA VAL A 223 7.26 -6.19 5.16
C VAL A 223 7.40 -7.25 6.25
N GLN A 224 8.02 -6.93 7.39
CA GLN A 224 8.16 -7.87 8.49
C GLN A 224 6.81 -8.26 9.11
N LEU A 225 5.91 -7.31 9.34
CA LEU A 225 4.56 -7.58 9.84
C LEU A 225 3.84 -8.58 8.93
N ILE A 226 3.88 -8.31 7.62
CA ILE A 226 3.26 -9.15 6.62
C ILE A 226 3.94 -10.54 6.64
N LEU A 227 5.26 -10.64 6.58
CA LEU A 227 5.96 -11.94 6.62
C LEU A 227 5.71 -12.76 7.91
N LEU A 228 5.61 -12.12 9.08
CA LEU A 228 5.47 -12.80 10.37
C LEU A 228 4.03 -13.24 10.68
N ARG A 229 3.04 -12.50 10.17
CA ARG A 229 1.62 -12.72 10.51
C ARG A 229 0.89 -13.53 9.44
N LEU A 230 1.47 -13.68 8.27
CA LEU A 230 1.02 -14.63 7.26
C LEU A 230 1.69 -15.98 7.51
N ARG A 231 1.01 -16.84 8.28
CA ARG A 231 1.50 -18.19 8.53
C ARG A 231 1.65 -18.97 7.22
N LYS A 232 2.89 -19.18 6.79
CA LYS A 232 3.26 -20.20 5.80
C LYS A 232 3.03 -21.57 6.44
N ASN A 233 1.94 -22.24 6.09
CA ASN A 233 1.81 -23.67 6.32
C ASN A 233 2.10 -24.41 5.02
#